data_AF-A0A1G8ITZ7-F1
#
_entry.id   AF-A0A1G8ITZ7-F1
#
_cell.length_a   1.000
_cell.length_b   1.000
_cell.length_c   1.000
_cell.angle_alpha   90.00
_cell.angle_beta   90.00
_cell.angle_gamma   90.00
#
_symmetry.space_group_name_H-M   'P 1'
#
loop_
_entity.id
_entity.type
_entity.pdbx_description
1 polymer ?
#
loop_
_entity_poly.entity_id
_entity_poly.type
_entity_poly.pdbx_seq_one_letter_code
_entity_poly.pdbx_strand_id
1 'polypeptide(L)'
;MASSRSAFLLKYGIPSIAVVVIIIQVYFVNTHNLSKWKGGGYGMYTEIHYFYNQIYIPGMSVDSLLKDDPNMKSTLGYLMLMPNKDNLNEAAKLVLRTTKKDSIHIQIWKPTINSENGVHSRALIDEVYMKTSNL
;
A
#
# COMPACT_ATOMS: atom_id res chain seq x y z
N MET A 1 42.24 -8.67 -26.55
CA MET A 1 41.44 -7.64 -27.25
C MET A 1 39.98 -7.98 -27.03
N ALA A 2 39.22 -7.13 -26.32
CA ALA A 2 37.78 -7.31 -26.21
C ALA A 2 37.17 -7.27 -27.63
N SER A 3 36.32 -8.24 -27.98
CA SER A 3 35.73 -8.30 -29.33
C SER A 3 34.96 -7.01 -29.63
N SER A 4 35.01 -6.50 -30.86
CA SER A 4 34.41 -5.19 -31.21
C SER A 4 32.93 -5.05 -30.81
N ARG A 5 32.21 -6.17 -30.72
CA ARG A 5 30.83 -6.24 -30.24
C ARG A 5 30.68 -5.93 -28.75
N SER A 6 31.59 -6.39 -27.89
CA SER A 6 31.51 -6.10 -26.45
C SER A 6 31.86 -4.64 -26.15
N ALA A 7 32.80 -4.05 -26.89
CA ALA A 7 33.11 -2.63 -26.80
C ALA A 7 31.93 -1.74 -27.25
N PHE A 8 31.22 -2.15 -28.31
CA PHE A 8 30.04 -1.44 -28.79
C PHE A 8 28.86 -1.52 -27.79
N LEU A 9 28.63 -2.70 -27.20
CA LEU A 9 27.64 -2.91 -26.14
C LEU A 9 27.93 -2.07 -24.88
N LEU A 10 29.18 -2.01 -24.44
CA LEU A 10 29.55 -1.17 -23.31
C LEU A 10 29.40 0.32 -23.62
N LYS A 11 29.75 0.75 -24.84
CA LYS A 11 29.73 2.17 -25.20
C LYS A 11 28.33 2.72 -25.47
N TYR A 12 27.44 1.92 -26.05
CA TYR A 12 26.10 2.37 -26.46
C TYR A 12 24.97 1.62 -25.76
N GLY A 13 25.14 0.33 -25.46
CA GLY A 13 24.14 -0.46 -24.75
C GLY A 13 23.91 0.03 -23.33
N ILE A 14 24.98 0.19 -22.54
CA ILE A 14 24.87 0.62 -21.13
C ILE A 14 24.23 2.03 -21.02
N PRO A 15 24.67 3.06 -21.77
CA PRO A 15 24.02 4.37 -21.72
C PRO A 15 22.57 4.34 -22.20
N SER A 16 22.24 3.54 -23.22
CA SER A 16 20.86 3.42 -23.70
C SER A 16 19.94 2.82 -22.63
N ILE A 17 20.39 1.78 -21.92
CA ILE A 17 19.65 1.22 -20.78
C ILE A 17 19.47 2.26 -19.68
N ALA A 18 20.52 3.03 -19.35
CA ALA A 18 20.42 4.09 -18.34
C ALA A 18 19.36 5.14 -18.71
N VAL A 19 19.30 5.57 -19.97
CA VAL A 19 18.25 6.49 -20.45
C VAL A 19 16.85 5.89 -20.31
N VAL A 20 16.67 4.63 -20.68
CA VAL A 20 15.38 3.94 -20.52
C VAL A 20 14.95 3.89 -19.05
N VAL A 21 15.87 3.56 -18.14
CA VAL A 21 15.60 3.53 -16.69
C VAL A 21 15.19 4.91 -16.17
N ILE A 22 15.88 5.98 -16.61
CA ILE A 22 15.55 7.35 -16.23
C ILE A 22 14.14 7.73 -16.70
N ILE A 23 13.79 7.44 -17.96
CA ILE A 23 12.46 7.74 -18.51
C ILE A 23 11.36 7.03 -17.72
N ILE A 24 11.55 5.74 -17.41
CA ILE A 24 10.59 4.95 -16.62
C ILE A 24 10.42 5.54 -15.21
N GLN A 25 11.53 5.90 -14.55
CA GLN A 25 11.48 6.51 -13.21
C GLN A 25 10.77 7.86 -13.24
N VAL A 26 11.05 8.72 -14.22
CA VAL A 26 10.39 10.03 -14.37
C VAL A 26 8.90 9.85 -14.64
N TYR A 27 8.50 8.88 -15.47
CA TYR A 27 7.09 8.55 -15.68
C TYR A 27 6.44 8.15 -14.36
N PHE A 28 7.01 7.19 -13.62
CA PHE A 28 6.42 6.70 -12.38
C PHE A 28 6.34 7.77 -11.28
N VAL A 29 7.30 8.69 -11.19
CA VAL A 29 7.24 9.81 -10.24
C VAL A 29 6.09 10.76 -10.52
N ASN A 30 5.77 10.96 -11.79
CA ASN A 30 4.71 11.87 -12.20
C ASN A 30 3.33 11.21 -12.19
N THR A 31 3.24 9.89 -12.38
CA THR A 31 1.96 9.17 -12.43
C THR A 31 1.58 8.45 -11.14
N HIS A 32 2.56 8.06 -10.32
CA HIS A 32 2.33 7.45 -9.01
C HIS A 32 2.83 8.39 -7.93
N ASN A 33 2.07 8.54 -6.84
CA ASN A 33 2.42 9.39 -5.69
C ASN A 33 3.61 8.78 -4.90
N LEU A 34 4.76 8.64 -5.56
CA LEU A 34 5.95 8.03 -5.02
C LEU A 34 6.66 9.02 -4.07
N SER A 35 7.08 8.50 -2.93
CA SER A 35 7.89 9.25 -1.96
C SER A 35 9.38 9.07 -2.27
N LYS A 36 10.21 10.08 -1.95
CA LYS A 36 11.66 9.96 -2.10
C LYS A 36 12.18 8.81 -1.24
N TRP A 37 12.90 7.87 -1.84
CA TRP A 37 13.43 6.73 -1.11
C TRP A 37 14.58 7.19 -0.21
N LYS A 38 14.39 7.08 1.12
CA LYS A 38 15.36 7.55 2.13
C LYS A 38 16.73 6.84 2.07
N GLY A 39 16.83 5.68 1.42
CA GLY A 39 18.06 4.90 1.29
C GLY A 39 18.65 4.84 -0.13
N GLY A 40 17.98 5.45 -1.11
CA GLY A 40 18.46 5.50 -2.48
C GLY A 40 19.21 6.80 -2.76
N GLY A 41 20.27 6.75 -3.57
CA GLY A 41 20.85 7.97 -4.16
C GLY A 41 19.80 8.86 -4.84
N TYR A 42 20.17 10.12 -5.06
CA TYR A 42 19.31 11.15 -5.67
C TYR A 42 18.48 10.61 -6.84
N GLY A 43 17.14 10.73 -6.74
CA GLY A 43 16.22 10.43 -7.83
C GLY A 43 15.54 9.06 -7.79
N MET A 44 15.71 8.27 -6.73
CA MET A 44 14.91 7.05 -6.54
C MET A 44 13.66 7.33 -5.69
N TYR A 45 12.51 6.94 -6.21
CA TYR A 45 11.22 7.12 -5.56
C TYR A 45 10.56 5.77 -5.35
N THR A 46 9.90 5.60 -4.20
CA THR A 46 9.25 4.36 -3.81
C THR A 46 7.94 4.65 -3.10
N GLU A 47 7.03 3.68 -3.15
CA GLU A 47 5.81 3.71 -2.37
C GLU A 47 6.10 3.44 -0.89
N ILE A 48 5.27 4.00 -0.02
CA ILE A 48 5.28 3.65 1.39
C ILE A 48 4.84 2.18 1.52
N HIS A 49 5.60 1.42 2.30
CA HIS A 49 5.38 0.00 2.49
C HIS A 49 3.96 -0.28 3.00
N TYR A 50 3.29 -1.30 2.44
CA TYR A 50 1.91 -1.67 2.77
C TYR A 50 1.68 -1.94 4.28
N PHE A 51 2.75 -2.29 5.01
CA PHE A 51 2.72 -2.51 6.45
C PHE A 51 2.17 -1.30 7.23
N TYR A 52 2.26 -0.10 6.66
CA TYR A 52 1.76 1.13 7.27
C TYR A 52 0.29 1.45 6.93
N ASN A 53 -0.41 0.60 6.18
CA ASN A 53 -1.86 0.74 5.96
C ASN A 53 -2.60 0.72 7.30
N GLN A 54 -3.64 1.52 7.44
CA GLN A 54 -4.39 1.68 8.68
C GLN A 54 -5.84 1.26 8.47
N ILE A 55 -6.32 0.35 9.32
CA ILE A 55 -7.74 0.01 9.38
C ILE A 55 -8.41 0.94 10.38
N TYR A 56 -9.53 1.54 9.99
CA TYR A 56 -10.34 2.39 10.85
C TYR A 56 -11.77 1.86 10.90
N ILE A 57 -12.27 1.70 12.13
CA ILE A 57 -13.63 1.23 12.41
C ILE A 57 -14.26 2.25 13.36
N PRO A 58 -15.23 3.06 12.94
CA PRO A 58 -15.85 4.07 13.79
C PRO A 58 -16.40 3.47 15.09
N GLY A 59 -16.05 4.09 16.22
CA GLY A 59 -16.51 3.66 17.55
C GLY A 59 -15.91 2.34 18.03
N MET A 60 -14.73 1.95 17.52
CA MET A 60 -14.03 0.74 17.94
C MET A 60 -12.51 0.91 17.81
N SER A 61 -11.77 0.31 18.74
CA SER A 61 -10.32 0.18 18.63
C SER A 61 -9.98 -1.13 17.92
N VAL A 62 -9.21 -1.04 16.82
CA VAL A 62 -8.69 -2.22 16.12
C VAL A 62 -7.77 -3.03 17.03
N ASP A 63 -6.97 -2.36 17.87
CA ASP A 63 -6.05 -3.04 18.79
C ASP A 63 -6.79 -3.90 19.81
N SER A 64 -7.99 -3.52 20.22
CA SER A 64 -8.84 -4.32 21.10
C SER A 64 -9.31 -5.59 20.38
N LEU A 65 -9.78 -5.47 19.14
CA LEU A 65 -10.22 -6.61 18.33
C LEU A 65 -9.10 -7.64 18.09
N LEU A 66 -7.87 -7.18 17.91
CA LEU A 66 -6.72 -8.04 17.64
C LEU A 66 -6.26 -8.86 18.85
N LYS A 67 -6.52 -8.38 20.07
CA LYS A 67 -6.12 -9.07 21.31
C LYS A 67 -7.02 -10.25 21.64
N ASP A 68 -8.27 -10.19 21.23
CA ASP A 68 -9.31 -11.10 21.67
C ASP A 68 -9.49 -12.32 20.75
N ASP A 69 -9.05 -12.26 19.48
CA ASP A 69 -9.29 -13.31 18.49
C ASP A 69 -8.10 -13.49 17.50
N PRO A 70 -7.45 -14.67 17.45
CA PRO A 70 -6.37 -14.94 16.51
C PRO A 70 -6.83 -14.92 15.03
N ASN A 71 -8.07 -15.26 14.74
CA ASN A 71 -8.64 -15.17 13.38
C ASN A 71 -8.80 -13.72 12.96
N MET A 72 -9.16 -12.83 13.90
CA MET A 72 -9.23 -11.39 13.67
C MET A 72 -7.86 -10.83 13.30
N LYS A 73 -6.81 -11.25 14.02
CA LYS A 73 -5.44 -10.87 13.72
C LYS A 73 -5.00 -11.29 12.32
N SER A 74 -5.31 -12.51 11.92
CA SER A 74 -5.01 -13.01 10.57
C SER A 74 -5.77 -12.22 9.51
N THR A 75 -7.09 -12.06 9.68
CA THR A 75 -7.97 -11.45 8.67
C THR A 75 -7.67 -9.96 8.48
N LEU A 76 -7.56 -9.20 9.56
CA LEU A 76 -7.23 -7.77 9.49
C LEU A 76 -5.78 -7.56 9.03
N GLY A 77 -4.85 -8.42 9.45
CA GLY A 77 -3.47 -8.39 8.95
C GLY A 77 -3.38 -8.66 7.44
N TYR A 78 -4.17 -9.61 6.94
CA TYR A 78 -4.25 -9.89 5.51
C TYR A 78 -4.90 -8.75 4.74
N LEU A 79 -5.94 -8.11 5.29
CA LEU A 79 -6.56 -6.92 4.71
C LEU A 79 -5.57 -5.74 4.60
N MET A 80 -4.69 -5.55 5.60
CA MET A 80 -3.63 -4.54 5.52
C MET A 80 -2.63 -4.83 4.39
N LEU A 81 -2.30 -6.10 4.15
CA LEU A 81 -1.38 -6.55 3.10
C LEU A 81 -2.02 -6.42 1.71
N MET A 82 -3.26 -6.86 1.57
CA MET A 82 -4.00 -6.93 0.31
C MET A 82 -5.37 -6.25 0.46
N PRO A 83 -5.42 -4.91 0.41
CA PRO A 83 -6.67 -4.17 0.47
C PRO A 83 -7.44 -4.36 -0.84
N ASN A 84 -8.47 -5.20 -0.80
CA ASN A 84 -9.43 -5.36 -1.90
C ASN A 84 -10.83 -5.60 -1.31
N LYS A 85 -11.85 -5.46 -2.15
CA LYS A 85 -13.26 -5.53 -1.76
C LYS A 85 -13.64 -6.87 -1.10
N ASP A 86 -13.08 -7.98 -1.57
CA ASP A 86 -13.40 -9.31 -1.05
C ASP A 86 -12.84 -9.48 0.37
N ASN A 87 -11.56 -9.16 0.57
CA ASN A 87 -10.92 -9.17 1.88
C ASN A 87 -11.58 -8.20 2.86
N LEU A 88 -12.03 -7.05 2.37
CA LEU A 88 -12.74 -6.04 3.16
C LEU A 88 -14.10 -6.56 3.62
N ASN A 89 -14.83 -7.26 2.74
CA ASN A 89 -16.09 -7.93 3.07
C ASN A 89 -15.90 -9.09 4.06
N GLU A 90 -14.85 -9.90 3.92
CA GLU A 90 -14.54 -10.98 4.85
C GLU A 90 -14.20 -10.43 6.25
N ALA A 91 -13.35 -9.40 6.31
CA ALA A 91 -13.07 -8.69 7.55
C ALA A 91 -14.34 -8.13 8.18
N ALA A 92 -15.23 -7.53 7.38
CA ALA A 92 -16.49 -6.98 7.86
C ALA A 92 -17.41 -8.05 8.45
N LYS A 93 -17.56 -9.19 7.78
CA LYS A 93 -18.34 -10.33 8.29
C LYS A 93 -17.79 -10.85 9.61
N LEU A 94 -16.47 -10.97 9.72
CA LEU A 94 -15.82 -11.43 10.94
C LEU A 94 -16.05 -10.44 12.09
N VAL A 95 -15.82 -9.15 11.88
CA VAL A 95 -16.02 -8.10 12.89
C VAL A 95 -17.48 -8.05 13.35
N LEU A 96 -18.46 -8.14 12.44
CA LEU A 96 -19.89 -8.19 12.80
C LEU A 96 -20.20 -9.39 13.70
N ARG A 97 -19.74 -10.58 13.32
CA ARG A 97 -19.99 -11.82 14.07
C ARG A 97 -19.37 -11.77 15.47
N THR A 98 -18.15 -11.25 15.60
CA THR A 98 -17.44 -11.19 16.88
C THR A 98 -18.02 -10.11 17.80
N THR A 99 -18.39 -8.95 17.26
CA THR A 99 -18.80 -7.78 18.06
C THR A 99 -20.29 -7.72 18.34
N LYS A 100 -21.11 -8.55 17.65
CA LYS A 100 -22.58 -8.59 17.76
C LYS A 100 -23.26 -7.23 17.56
N LYS A 101 -22.64 -6.33 16.78
CA LYS A 101 -23.24 -5.05 16.39
C LYS A 101 -24.23 -5.25 15.24
N ASP A 102 -25.20 -4.35 15.11
CA ASP A 102 -26.19 -4.38 14.02
C ASP A 102 -25.62 -3.90 12.68
N SER A 103 -24.59 -3.07 12.73
CA SER A 103 -23.87 -2.59 11.56
C SER A 103 -22.45 -2.19 11.91
N ILE A 104 -21.58 -2.23 10.90
CA ILE A 104 -20.21 -1.72 10.98
C ILE A 104 -19.85 -0.98 9.70
N HIS A 105 -18.87 -0.09 9.85
CA HIS A 105 -18.20 0.58 8.76
C HIS A 105 -16.71 0.32 8.92
N ILE A 106 -16.08 -0.31 7.94
CA ILE A 106 -14.64 -0.53 7.92
C ILE A 106 -14.05 0.29 6.79
N GLN A 107 -12.99 1.04 7.11
CA GLN A 107 -12.22 1.81 6.15
C GLN A 107 -10.76 1.37 6.21
N ILE A 108 -10.09 1.31 5.06
CA ILE A 108 -8.64 1.11 5.00
C ILE A 108 -7.95 2.30 4.33
N TRP A 109 -6.93 2.82 5.02
CA TRP A 109 -6.24 4.05 4.67
C TRP A 109 -4.77 3.76 4.38
N LYS A 110 -4.25 4.28 3.28
CA LYS A 110 -2.83 4.28 2.95
C LYS A 110 -2.19 5.59 3.43
N PRO A 111 -1.08 5.56 4.17
CA PRO A 111 -0.33 6.78 4.44
C PRO A 111 0.20 7.38 3.14
N THR A 112 0.22 8.70 3.06
CA THR A 112 0.78 9.44 1.94
C THR A 112 1.71 10.52 2.48
N ILE A 113 2.79 10.80 1.76
CA ILE A 113 3.73 11.86 2.10
C ILE A 113 3.85 12.74 0.86
N ASN A 114 3.53 14.02 1.02
CA ASN A 114 3.84 15.00 -0.01
C ASN A 114 5.35 15.23 -0.01
N SER A 115 6.01 14.93 -1.14
CA SER A 115 7.46 14.95 -1.27
C SER A 115 8.05 16.36 -1.38
N GLU A 116 7.22 17.38 -1.61
CA GLU A 116 7.60 18.79 -1.73
C GLU A 116 7.69 19.45 -0.35
N ASN A 117 6.71 19.21 0.51
CA ASN A 117 6.60 19.88 1.82
C ASN A 117 6.74 18.93 3.02
N GLY A 118 6.88 17.62 2.80
CA GLY A 118 7.02 16.61 3.85
C GLY A 118 5.75 16.38 4.68
N VAL A 119 4.59 16.90 4.26
CA VAL A 119 3.34 16.73 5.00
C VAL A 119 2.89 15.28 4.93
N HIS A 120 2.66 14.71 6.11
CA HIS A 120 2.07 13.38 6.27
C HIS A 120 0.55 13.48 6.19
N SER A 121 -0.05 12.68 5.32
CA SER A 121 -1.50 12.55 5.17
C SER A 121 -1.88 11.07 4.99
N ARG A 122 -3.15 10.82 4.70
CA ARG A 122 -3.68 9.49 4.39
C ARG A 122 -4.69 9.57 3.25
N ALA A 123 -4.68 8.57 2.39
CA ALA A 123 -5.65 8.39 1.33
C ALA A 123 -6.52 7.16 1.62
N LEU A 124 -7.83 7.28 1.45
CA LEU A 124 -8.74 6.15 1.56
C LEU A 124 -8.47 5.20 0.40
N ILE A 125 -8.22 3.92 0.69
CA ILE A 125 -8.05 2.89 -0.34
C ILE A 125 -9.43 2.34 -0.71
N ASP A 126 -10.18 1.87 0.29
CA ASP A 126 -11.50 1.29 0.11
C ASP A 126 -12.28 1.32 1.45
N GLU A 127 -13.60 1.17 1.37
CA GLU A 127 -14.49 1.10 2.52
C GLU A 127 -15.71 0.21 2.29
N VAL A 128 -16.22 -0.36 3.38
CA VAL A 128 -17.44 -1.19 3.38
C VAL A 128 -18.33 -0.83 4.54
N TYR A 129 -19.61 -0.69 4.23
CA TYR A 129 -20.67 -0.61 5.21
C TYR A 129 -21.47 -1.91 5.17
N MET A 130 -21.55 -2.62 6.30
CA MET A 130 -22.22 -3.91 6.38
C MET A 130 -23.19 -3.93 7.56
N LYS A 131 -24.40 -4.43 7.31
CA LYS A 131 -25.44 -4.65 8.32
C LYS A 131 -25.60 -6.13 8.60
N THR A 132 -26.02 -6.49 9.81
CA THR A 132 -26.29 -7.89 10.20
C THR A 132 -27.37 -8.55 9.33
N SER A 133 -28.27 -7.78 8.72
CA SER A 133 -29.26 -8.30 7.76
C SER A 133 -28.66 -8.85 6.45
N ASN A 134 -27.39 -8.52 6.15
CA ASN A 134 -26.73 -8.85 4.88
C ASN A 134 -25.69 -9.98 5.05
N LEU A 135 -25.73 -10.67 6.19
CA LEU A 135 -24.75 -11.69 6.59
C LEU A 135 -25.15 -13.10 6.14
#